data_AF-A0A7J4FM58-F1
#
_entry.id   AF-A0A7J4FM58-F1
#
_cell.length_a   1.000
_cell.length_b   1.000
_cell.length_c   1.000
_cell.angle_alpha   90.00
_cell.angle_beta   90.00
_cell.angle_gamma   90.00
#
_symmetry.space_group_name_H-M   'P 1'
#
loop_
_entity.id
_entity.type
_entity.pdbx_description
1 polymer ?
#
loop_
_entity_poly.entity_id
_entity_poly.type
_entity_poly.pdbx_seq_one_letter_code
_entity_poly.pdbx_strand_id
1 'polypeptide(L)'
;SELGLDVVDVLSRYCPEVISVEFTRELEKSMEKIQNGGEKLENVIEKAVNRLKPVLFRLKENEKQVGQELSEAIRETQMSRRILGDCPVCGTGKLIIIRSRRTKKRFVGCTNFFKHLCKTSFPLPQKGTVTPANKTCSRCGFPMIRFKLKGKRPLTFCVNSECPGKNGKV
;
A
#
# COMPACT_ATOMS: atom_id res chain seq x y z
N SER A 1 4.22 -8.36 4.26
CA SER A 1 3.84 -7.11 3.55
C SER A 1 3.28 -6.17 4.60
N GLU A 2 3.69 -4.89 4.63
CA GLU A 2 3.18 -3.87 5.57
C GLU A 2 1.65 -3.85 5.62
N LEU A 3 1.00 -3.77 4.46
CA LEU A 3 -0.46 -3.88 4.34
C LEU A 3 -1.05 -5.16 4.97
N GLY A 4 -0.33 -6.27 4.91
CA GLY A 4 -0.81 -7.52 5.52
C GLY A 4 -0.82 -7.46 7.04
N LEU A 5 0.14 -6.74 7.64
CA LEU A 5 0.18 -6.50 9.08
C LEU A 5 -0.96 -5.58 9.48
N ASP A 6 -1.18 -4.48 8.75
CA ASP A 6 -2.28 -3.55 9.03
C ASP A 6 -3.65 -4.24 8.99
N VAL A 7 -3.87 -5.13 8.00
CA VAL A 7 -5.12 -5.91 7.89
C VAL A 7 -5.28 -6.83 9.09
N VAL A 8 -4.22 -7.52 9.51
CA VAL A 8 -4.24 -8.41 10.68
C VAL A 8 -4.50 -7.61 11.96
N ASP A 9 -3.92 -6.43 12.13
CA ASP A 9 -4.12 -5.58 13.31
C ASP A 9 -5.56 -5.05 13.42
N VAL A 10 -6.18 -4.71 12.29
CA VAL A 10 -7.61 -4.34 12.28
C VAL A 10 -8.48 -5.56 12.59
N LEU A 11 -8.26 -6.69 11.91
CA LEU A 11 -9.07 -7.89 12.14
C LEU A 11 -8.92 -8.44 13.57
N SER A 12 -7.74 -8.31 14.18
CA SER A 12 -7.51 -8.75 15.58
C SER A 12 -8.35 -7.96 16.58
N ARG A 13 -8.61 -6.67 16.31
CA ARG A 13 -9.40 -5.81 17.20
C ARG A 13 -10.90 -6.04 17.06
N TYR A 14 -11.39 -6.28 15.85
CA TYR A 14 -12.83 -6.35 15.58
C TYR A 14 -13.37 -7.78 15.40
N CYS A 15 -12.53 -8.73 14.95
CA CYS A 15 -12.93 -10.10 14.57
C CYS A 15 -11.83 -11.16 14.87
N PRO A 16 -11.39 -11.31 16.13
CA PRO A 16 -10.30 -12.22 16.47
C PRO A 16 -10.63 -13.70 16.15
N GLU A 17 -11.89 -14.13 16.20
CA GLU A 17 -12.22 -15.53 15.90
C GLU A 17 -12.05 -15.91 14.41
N VAL A 18 -12.14 -14.95 13.48
CA VAL A 18 -11.94 -15.23 12.03
C VAL A 18 -10.48 -15.55 11.74
N ILE A 19 -9.55 -14.96 12.50
CA ILE A 19 -8.11 -15.17 12.37
C ILE A 19 -7.55 -16.17 13.40
N SER A 20 -8.44 -16.84 14.15
CA SER A 20 -8.04 -17.79 15.19
C SER A 20 -7.44 -19.06 14.59
N VAL A 21 -6.22 -19.37 15.03
CA VAL A 21 -5.52 -20.61 14.67
C VAL A 21 -6.27 -21.84 15.21
N GLU A 22 -6.88 -21.71 16.39
CA GLU A 22 -7.66 -22.76 17.03
C GLU A 22 -8.87 -23.13 16.16
N PHE A 23 -9.62 -22.12 15.70
CA PHE A 23 -10.79 -22.35 14.85
C PHE A 23 -10.40 -22.98 13.50
N THR A 24 -9.33 -22.49 12.86
CA THR A 24 -8.81 -23.10 11.62
C THR A 24 -8.43 -24.57 11.83
N ARG A 25 -7.71 -24.89 12.92
CA ARG A 25 -7.29 -26.25 13.24
C ARG A 25 -8.48 -27.18 13.52
N GLU A 26 -9.52 -26.68 14.18
CA GLU A 26 -10.73 -27.46 14.45
C GLU A 26 -11.51 -27.78 13.16
N LEU A 27 -11.58 -26.83 12.22
CA LEU A 27 -12.20 -27.03 10.90
C LEU A 27 -11.44 -28.07 10.08
N GLU A 28 -10.11 -27.97 10.03
CA GLU A 28 -9.24 -28.93 9.32
C GLU A 28 -9.45 -30.36 9.85
N LYS A 29 -9.42 -30.54 11.19
CA LYS A 29 -9.71 -31.83 11.82
C LYS A 29 -11.11 -32.36 11.50
N SER A 30 -12.10 -31.47 11.37
CA SER A 30 -13.46 -31.86 11.01
C SER A 30 -13.54 -32.33 9.56
N MET A 31 -12.77 -31.71 8.64
CA MET A 31 -12.68 -32.15 7.25
C MET A 31 -12.03 -33.54 7.13
N GLU A 32 -10.98 -33.81 7.91
CA GLU A 32 -10.35 -35.14 7.98
C GLU A 32 -11.33 -36.21 8.48
N LYS A 33 -12.15 -35.89 9.49
CA LYS A 33 -13.18 -36.81 10.00
C LYS A 33 -14.25 -37.11 8.95
N ILE A 34 -14.67 -36.12 8.15
CA ILE A 34 -15.59 -36.35 7.03
C ILE A 34 -14.96 -37.31 6.02
N GLN A 35 -13.70 -37.07 5.63
CA GLN A 35 -12.99 -37.91 4.67
C GLN A 35 -12.91 -39.38 5.12
N ASN A 36 -12.71 -39.60 6.42
CA ASN A 36 -12.63 -40.94 7.02
C ASN A 36 -14.01 -41.55 7.38
N GLY A 37 -15.12 -40.87 7.07
CA GLY A 37 -16.48 -41.32 7.38
C GLY A 37 -16.89 -41.21 8.86
N GLY A 38 -16.09 -40.53 9.69
CA GLY A 38 -16.30 -40.36 11.13
C GLY A 38 -17.11 -39.12 11.55
N GLU A 39 -17.54 -38.28 10.60
CA GLU A 39 -18.39 -37.12 10.85
C GLU A 39 -19.23 -36.81 9.59
N LYS A 40 -20.42 -36.24 9.79
CA LYS A 40 -21.30 -35.84 8.69
C LYS A 40 -21.05 -34.40 8.28
N LEU A 41 -21.15 -34.12 6.97
CA LEU A 41 -20.96 -32.77 6.42
C LEU A 41 -21.92 -31.76 7.04
N GLU A 42 -23.18 -32.15 7.22
CA GLU A 42 -24.24 -31.29 7.76
C GLU A 42 -23.89 -30.79 9.16
N ASN A 43 -23.37 -31.68 10.02
CA ASN A 43 -22.96 -31.36 11.38
C ASN A 43 -21.80 -30.35 11.41
N VAL A 44 -20.82 -30.51 10.51
CA VAL A 44 -19.66 -29.60 10.43
C VAL A 44 -20.09 -28.22 9.94
N ILE A 45 -20.96 -28.16 8.93
CA ILE A 45 -21.51 -26.90 8.44
C ILE A 45 -22.29 -26.19 9.55
N GLU A 46 -23.18 -26.91 10.24
CA GLU A 46 -23.98 -26.33 11.33
C GLU A 46 -23.09 -25.76 12.44
N LYS A 47 -22.07 -26.51 12.89
CA LYS A 47 -21.09 -26.04 13.88
C LYS A 47 -20.34 -24.79 13.41
N ALA A 48 -19.88 -24.79 12.16
CA ALA A 48 -19.14 -23.66 11.59
C ALA A 48 -20.02 -22.40 11.49
N VAL A 49 -21.26 -22.55 11.01
CA VAL A 49 -22.23 -21.45 10.91
C VAL A 49 -22.56 -20.90 12.29
N ASN A 50 -22.87 -21.76 13.27
CA ASN A 50 -23.19 -21.34 14.63
C ASN A 50 -22.05 -20.58 15.29
N ARG A 51 -20.79 -20.95 15.01
CA ARG A 51 -19.62 -20.26 15.53
C ARG A 51 -19.32 -18.94 14.81
N LEU A 52 -19.47 -18.89 13.49
CA LEU A 52 -19.16 -17.69 12.69
C LEU A 52 -20.27 -16.62 12.76
N LYS A 53 -21.52 -17.03 12.92
CA LYS A 53 -22.67 -16.12 12.95
C LYS A 53 -22.50 -14.94 13.92
N PRO A 54 -22.18 -15.13 15.22
CA PRO A 54 -21.99 -14.00 16.13
C PRO A 54 -20.81 -13.10 15.73
N VAL A 55 -19.75 -13.68 15.16
CA VAL A 55 -18.58 -12.94 14.70
C VAL A 55 -18.93 -12.04 13.51
N LEU A 56 -19.68 -12.58 12.54
CA LEU A 56 -20.15 -11.84 11.38
C LEU A 56 -21.14 -10.74 11.76
N PHE A 57 -21.99 -10.95 12.77
CA PHE A 57 -22.86 -9.89 13.30
C PHE A 57 -22.05 -8.73 13.89
N ARG A 58 -21.06 -9.01 14.75
CA ARG A 58 -20.18 -7.97 15.28
C ARG A 58 -19.41 -7.23 14.18
N LEU A 59 -18.92 -7.95 13.17
CA LEU A 59 -18.26 -7.33 12.03
C LEU A 59 -19.23 -6.41 11.28
N LYS A 60 -20.47 -6.84 11.10
CA LYS A 60 -21.50 -6.07 10.40
C LYS A 60 -21.89 -4.80 11.16
N GLU A 61 -22.01 -4.88 12.49
CA GLU A 61 -22.26 -3.72 13.34
C GLU A 61 -21.13 -2.68 13.26
N ASN A 62 -19.88 -3.15 13.15
CA ASN A 62 -18.69 -2.30 13.07
C ASN A 62 -18.22 -2.02 11.63
N GLU A 63 -19.00 -2.41 10.62
CA GLU A 63 -18.58 -2.41 9.20
C GLU A 63 -18.05 -1.04 8.74
N LYS A 64 -18.71 0.05 9.16
CA LYS A 64 -18.29 1.41 8.81
C LYS A 64 -16.93 1.76 9.40
N GLN A 65 -16.70 1.45 10.67
CA GLN A 65 -15.47 1.78 11.37
C GLN A 65 -14.30 0.92 10.86
N VAL A 66 -14.53 -0.40 10.73
CA VAL A 66 -13.56 -1.34 10.14
C VAL A 66 -13.20 -0.92 8.71
N GLY A 67 -14.21 -0.57 7.90
CA GLY A 67 -14.01 -0.12 6.52
C GLY A 67 -13.23 1.19 6.44
N GLN A 68 -13.46 2.12 7.37
CA GLN A 68 -12.71 3.37 7.46
C GLN A 68 -11.23 3.11 7.81
N GLU A 69 -10.96 2.36 8.88
CA GLU A 69 -9.59 2.07 9.32
C GLU A 69 -8.79 1.29 8.26
N LEU A 70 -9.39 0.27 7.64
CA LEU A 70 -8.74 -0.46 6.54
C LEU A 70 -8.46 0.46 5.35
N SER A 71 -9.40 1.34 5.01
CA SER A 71 -9.23 2.29 3.90
C SER A 71 -8.11 3.29 4.17
N GLU A 72 -7.96 3.73 5.43
CA GLU A 72 -6.90 4.65 5.87
C GLU A 72 -5.54 3.95 5.82
N ALA A 73 -5.41 2.76 6.41
CA ALA A 73 -4.17 1.97 6.36
C ALA A 73 -3.71 1.68 4.91
N ILE A 74 -4.65 1.33 4.03
CA ILE A 74 -4.37 1.14 2.60
C ILE A 74 -3.89 2.45 1.95
N ARG A 75 -4.52 3.58 2.26
CA ARG A 75 -4.14 4.89 1.71
C ARG A 75 -2.76 5.31 2.20
N GLU A 76 -2.45 5.12 3.47
CA GLU A 76 -1.17 5.45 4.07
C GLU A 76 -0.05 4.61 3.48
N THR A 77 -0.22 3.29 3.43
CA THR A 77 0.74 2.37 2.78
C THR A 77 0.91 2.69 1.29
N GLN A 78 -0.15 3.12 0.59
CA GLN A 78 -0.01 3.58 -0.80
C GLN A 78 0.68 4.93 -0.93
N MET A 79 0.47 5.83 0.03
CA MET A 79 1.06 7.17 0.05
C MET A 79 2.56 7.08 0.35
N SER A 80 2.97 6.29 1.34
CA SER A 80 4.38 6.05 1.69
C SER A 80 5.18 5.57 0.47
N ARG A 81 4.59 4.66 -0.33
CA ARG A 81 5.18 4.18 -1.60
C ARG A 81 5.31 5.22 -2.70
N ARG A 82 4.66 6.39 -2.57
CA ARG A 82 4.73 7.50 -3.53
C ARG A 82 5.63 8.63 -3.04
N ILE A 83 5.97 8.67 -1.76
CA ILE A 83 6.84 9.68 -1.17
C ILE A 83 8.29 9.41 -1.57
N LEU A 84 8.94 10.47 -2.05
CA LEU A 84 10.33 10.46 -2.47
C LEU A 84 11.26 11.02 -1.40
N GLY A 85 10.76 11.93 -0.58
CA GLY A 85 11.50 12.63 0.46
C GLY A 85 10.94 14.05 0.67
N ASP A 86 11.61 14.82 1.52
CA ASP A 86 11.23 16.21 1.77
C ASP A 86 11.49 17.10 0.55
N CYS A 87 10.70 18.17 0.42
CA CYS A 87 10.85 19.13 -0.66
C CYS A 87 11.97 20.12 -0.30
N PRO A 88 13.12 20.10 -1.00
CA PRO A 88 14.23 20.99 -0.69
C PRO A 88 13.95 22.46 -1.06
N VAL A 89 12.85 22.74 -1.79
CA VAL A 89 12.49 24.09 -2.23
C VAL A 89 11.66 24.83 -1.19
N CYS A 90 10.65 24.17 -0.60
CA CYS A 90 9.78 24.83 0.39
C CYS A 90 10.04 24.40 1.85
N GLY A 91 10.85 23.36 2.09
CA GLY A 91 11.23 22.85 3.42
C GLY A 91 10.09 22.24 4.25
N THR A 92 8.84 22.53 3.90
CA THR A 92 7.63 22.18 4.68
C THR A 92 6.81 21.05 4.05
N GLY A 93 6.98 20.83 2.75
CA GLY A 93 6.25 19.80 2.00
C GLY A 93 7.12 18.58 1.67
N LYS A 94 6.49 17.52 1.14
CA LYS A 94 7.17 16.32 0.66
C LYS A 94 7.01 16.19 -0.85
N LEU A 95 8.02 15.69 -1.55
CA LEU A 95 7.93 15.34 -2.97
C LEU A 95 7.27 13.97 -3.11
N ILE A 96 6.21 13.91 -3.90
CA ILE A 96 5.43 12.70 -4.15
C ILE A 96 5.23 12.46 -5.64
N ILE A 97 5.05 11.20 -6.05
CA ILE A 97 4.64 10.84 -7.41
C ILE A 97 3.12 11.05 -7.54
N ILE A 98 2.72 11.99 -8.39
CA ILE A 98 1.34 12.41 -8.63
C ILE A 98 0.93 12.01 -10.03
N ARG A 99 -0.36 11.71 -10.23
CA ARG A 99 -0.99 11.61 -11.55
C ARG A 99 -2.04 12.72 -11.69
N SER A 100 -1.87 13.58 -12.69
CA SER A 100 -2.81 14.68 -12.95
C SER A 100 -4.18 14.14 -13.31
N ARG A 101 -5.23 14.63 -12.67
CA ARG A 101 -6.62 14.27 -13.01
C ARG A 101 -7.03 14.78 -14.39
N ARG A 102 -6.53 15.97 -14.78
CA ARG A 102 -6.81 16.67 -16.04
C ARG A 102 -6.09 16.03 -17.22
N THR A 103 -4.77 15.87 -17.14
CA THR A 103 -3.95 15.40 -18.28
C THR A 103 -3.67 13.91 -18.24
N LYS A 104 -4.03 13.21 -17.16
CA LYS A 104 -3.70 11.81 -16.87
C LYS A 104 -2.19 11.49 -16.87
N LYS A 105 -1.31 12.48 -17.03
CA LYS A 105 0.15 12.34 -16.99
C LYS A 105 0.65 12.28 -15.55
N ARG A 106 1.68 11.47 -15.31
CA ARG A 106 2.37 11.39 -14.02
C ARG A 106 3.56 12.32 -13.95
N PHE A 107 3.82 12.86 -12.76
CA PHE A 107 4.90 13.80 -12.47
C PHE A 107 5.26 13.73 -10.98
N VAL A 108 6.43 14.22 -10.59
CA VAL A 108 6.76 14.49 -9.19
C VAL A 108 6.24 15.87 -8.84
N GLY A 109 5.53 16.01 -7.73
CA GLY A 109 5.09 17.30 -7.22
C GLY A 109 5.20 17.37 -5.70
N CYS A 110 5.30 18.60 -5.17
CA CYS A 110 5.22 18.82 -3.73
C CYS A 110 3.79 18.54 -3.21
N THR A 111 3.64 18.05 -1.98
CA THR A 111 2.33 17.94 -1.30
C THR A 111 1.60 19.29 -1.22
N ASN A 112 2.36 20.39 -1.17
CA ASN A 112 1.86 21.76 -1.16
C ASN A 112 1.55 22.32 -2.57
N PHE A 113 1.70 21.51 -3.63
CA PHE A 113 1.49 21.93 -5.02
C PHE A 113 0.05 22.36 -5.31
N PHE A 114 -0.93 21.57 -4.86
CA PHE A 114 -2.35 21.88 -5.07
C PHE A 114 -2.87 23.00 -4.15
N LYS A 115 -2.14 23.34 -3.08
CA LYS A 115 -2.45 24.47 -2.19
C LYS A 115 -1.85 25.79 -2.68
N HIS A 116 -1.19 25.79 -3.84
CA HIS A 116 -0.47 26.94 -4.41
C HIS A 116 0.67 27.52 -3.54
N LEU A 117 1.06 26.82 -2.46
CA LEU A 117 2.16 27.22 -1.56
C LEU A 117 3.55 26.80 -2.09
N CYS A 118 3.61 25.85 -3.03
CA CYS A 118 4.86 25.42 -3.64
C CYS A 118 4.63 25.03 -5.11
N LYS A 119 5.44 25.54 -6.04
CA LYS A 119 5.28 25.26 -7.49
C LYS A 119 6.21 24.15 -8.00
N THR A 120 7.00 23.54 -7.13
CA THR A 120 7.98 22.51 -7.49
C THR A 120 7.29 21.30 -8.10
N SER A 121 7.61 21.03 -9.36
CA SER A 121 7.17 19.84 -10.07
C SER A 121 8.19 19.40 -11.11
N PHE A 122 8.30 18.09 -11.33
CA PHE A 122 9.22 17.50 -12.31
C PHE A 122 8.49 16.46 -13.16
N PRO A 123 8.62 16.52 -14.50
CA PRO A 123 7.99 15.53 -15.36
C PRO A 123 8.60 14.15 -15.14
N LEU A 124 7.78 13.10 -15.25
CA LEU A 124 8.22 11.71 -15.20
C LEU A 124 8.01 11.01 -16.54
N PRO A 125 8.81 9.98 -16.87
CA PRO A 125 8.52 9.10 -18.00
C PRO A 125 7.11 8.53 -17.87
N GLN A 126 6.28 8.50 -18.91
CA GLN A 126 4.86 8.07 -18.79
C GLN A 126 4.67 6.55 -18.92
N LYS A 127 5.57 5.86 -19.62
CA LYS A 127 5.58 4.40 -19.79
C LYS A 127 6.46 3.74 -18.72
N GLY A 128 6.21 2.49 -18.36
CA GLY A 128 7.00 1.73 -17.36
C GLY A 128 6.63 2.03 -15.91
N THR A 129 7.35 1.44 -14.97
CA THR A 129 7.12 1.59 -13.52
C THR A 129 8.11 2.58 -12.92
N VAL A 130 7.62 3.52 -12.12
CA VAL A 130 8.43 4.46 -11.34
C VAL A 130 8.17 4.20 -9.85
N THR A 131 9.23 4.03 -9.08
CA THR A 131 9.17 3.88 -7.62
C THR A 131 10.18 4.82 -6.96
N PRO A 132 9.97 5.22 -5.69
CA PRO A 132 11.01 5.86 -4.90
C PRO A 132 12.28 5.01 -4.87
N ALA A 133 13.44 5.66 -4.96
CA ALA A 133 14.73 4.98 -4.78
C ALA A 133 15.23 5.01 -3.32
N ASN A 134 14.55 5.76 -2.45
CA ASN A 134 14.94 6.03 -1.06
C ASN A 134 16.39 6.51 -0.93
N LYS A 135 16.82 7.35 -1.88
CA LYS A 135 18.15 7.94 -1.95
C LYS A 135 18.03 9.42 -2.29
N THR A 136 18.87 10.23 -1.68
CA THR A 136 19.08 11.63 -2.05
C THR A 136 20.24 11.75 -3.03
N CYS A 137 20.14 12.68 -3.97
CA CYS A 137 21.20 12.92 -4.94
C CYS A 137 22.36 13.63 -4.25
N SER A 138 23.57 13.05 -4.32
CA SER A 138 24.78 13.62 -3.73
C SER A 138 25.20 14.98 -4.31
N ARG A 139 24.71 15.35 -5.50
CA ARG A 139 25.10 16.60 -6.18
C ARG A 139 24.15 17.78 -5.94
N CYS A 140 22.86 17.53 -5.75
CA CYS A 140 21.86 18.60 -5.63
C CYS A 140 20.87 18.41 -4.48
N GLY A 141 21.00 17.35 -3.67
CA GLY A 141 20.14 17.09 -2.50
C GLY A 141 18.74 16.58 -2.83
N PHE A 142 18.27 16.67 -4.08
CA PHE A 142 16.94 16.19 -4.45
C PHE A 142 16.82 14.66 -4.37
N PRO A 143 15.64 14.11 -4.03
CA PRO A 143 15.44 12.67 -3.98
C PRO A 143 15.55 12.03 -5.37
N MET A 144 15.87 10.73 -5.39
CA MET A 144 16.03 9.95 -6.60
C MET A 144 14.86 8.99 -6.80
N ILE A 145 14.59 8.67 -8.06
CA ILE A 145 13.59 7.67 -8.46
C ILE A 145 14.25 6.48 -9.14
N ARG A 146 13.60 5.33 -9.02
CA ARG A 146 13.91 4.12 -9.78
C ARG A 146 12.86 3.94 -10.87
N PHE A 147 13.33 3.80 -12.10
CA PHE A 147 12.53 3.64 -13.30
C PHE A 147 12.80 2.27 -13.94
N LYS A 148 11.76 1.50 -14.25
CA LYS A 148 11.86 0.17 -14.87
C LYS A 148 10.91 0.04 -16.06
N LEU A 149 11.45 -0.31 -17.22
CA LEU A 149 10.67 -0.77 -18.37
C LEU A 149 10.60 -2.30 -18.38
N LYS A 150 9.53 -2.86 -18.96
CA LYS A 150 9.41 -4.32 -19.14
C LYS A 150 10.59 -4.83 -19.97
N GLY A 151 11.26 -5.87 -19.48
CA GLY A 151 12.43 -6.48 -20.15
C GLY A 151 13.74 -5.68 -20.09
N LYS A 152 13.78 -4.50 -19.44
CA LYS A 152 15.02 -3.71 -19.30
C LYS A 152 15.49 -3.62 -17.85
N ARG A 153 16.79 -3.37 -17.68
CA ARG A 153 17.39 -3.12 -16.36
C ARG A 153 16.82 -1.84 -15.74
N PRO A 154 16.53 -1.81 -14.42
CA PRO A 154 16.09 -0.59 -13.75
C PRO A 154 17.16 0.50 -13.77
N LEU A 155 16.75 1.74 -14.00
CA LEU A 155 17.61 2.93 -13.94
C LEU A 155 17.25 3.75 -12.70
N THR A 156 18.25 4.27 -12.00
CA THR A 156 18.03 5.19 -10.86
C THR A 156 18.58 6.56 -11.22
N PHE A 157 17.77 7.62 -11.11
CA PHE A 157 18.20 8.96 -11.46
C PHE A 157 17.53 10.03 -10.59
N CYS A 158 18.16 11.20 -10.52
CA CYS A 158 17.66 12.35 -9.77
C CYS A 158 16.40 12.94 -10.42
N VAL A 159 15.40 13.31 -9.62
CA VAL A 159 14.16 13.92 -10.14
C VAL A 159 14.38 15.32 -10.70
N ASN A 160 15.36 16.06 -10.17
CA ASN A 160 15.67 17.41 -10.63
C ASN A 160 16.20 17.36 -12.08
N SER A 161 15.52 18.04 -13.00
CA SER A 161 15.94 18.19 -14.40
C SER A 161 17.22 18.98 -14.55
N GLU A 162 17.46 19.93 -13.64
CA GLU A 162 18.62 20.84 -13.65
C GLU A 162 19.79 20.30 -12.81
N CYS A 163 19.73 19.02 -12.43
CA CYS A 163 20.80 18.41 -11.62
C CYS A 163 22.15 18.51 -12.35
N PRO A 164 23.21 19.07 -11.72
CA PRO A 164 24.54 19.17 -12.33
C PRO A 164 25.11 17.81 -12.76
N GLY A 165 24.68 16.72 -12.14
CA GLY A 165 25.06 15.36 -12.50
C GLY A 165 24.42 14.81 -13.77
N LYS A 166 23.40 15.48 -14.34
CA LYS A 166 22.77 15.11 -15.63
C LYS A 166 23.46 15.75 -16.83
N ASN A 167 24.11 16.90 -16.63
CA ASN A 167 24.85 17.61 -17.69
C ASN A 167 26.28 17.09 -17.88
N GLY A 168 26.62 15.96 -17.25
CA GLY A 168 27.84 15.22 -17.57
C GLY A 168 27.67 14.55 -18.93
N LYS A 169 28.20 15.19 -19.98
CA LYS A 169 28.61 14.51 -21.21
C LYS A 169 29.35 13.23 -20.81
N VAL A 170 28.88 12.09 -21.32
CA VAL A 170 29.74 10.96 -21.64
C VAL A 170 30.00 11.08 -23.13
#